data_AF-A0A7V0NYZ9-F1
#
_entry.id   AF-A0A7V0NYZ9-F1
#
_cell.length_a   1.000
_cell.length_b   1.000
_cell.length_c   1.000
_cell.angle_alpha   90.00
_cell.angle_beta   90.00
_cell.angle_gamma   90.00
#
_symmetry.space_group_name_H-M   'P 1'
#
loop_
_entity.id
_entity.type
_entity.pdbx_description
1 polymer ?
#
loop_
_entity_poly.entity_id
_entity_poly.type
_entity_poly.pdbx_seq_one_letter_code
_entity_poly.pdbx_strand_id
1 'polypeptide(L)'
;IPLSLVGILPGHALMGAFFTATSMIGFIAGAGIVIRNSIILVDFIEQQLREGTPLKEAVVRAGIIRFRPMLLTASAVVVGSSVILFDPIFQGMAISLMAGEVASTLLSRTLVPVLYYMYKKRITN
;
A
#
# COMPACT_ATOMS: atom_id res chain seq x y z
N ILE A 1 6.57 -1.43 -3.84
CA ILE A 1 7.57 -2.05 -2.93
C ILE A 1 8.41 -0.99 -2.21
N PRO A 2 9.13 -0.06 -2.88
CA PRO A 2 9.97 0.90 -2.14
C PRO A 2 9.19 1.83 -1.20
N LEU A 3 7.93 2.12 -1.53
CA LEU A 3 7.05 2.96 -0.71
C LEU A 3 6.82 2.42 0.71
N SER A 4 6.88 1.10 0.93
CA SER A 4 6.72 0.56 2.29
C SER A 4 7.95 0.83 3.15
N LEU A 5 9.16 0.80 2.57
CA LEU A 5 10.39 1.15 3.30
C LEU A 5 10.39 2.60 3.79
N VAL A 6 9.74 3.50 3.04
CA VAL A 6 9.57 4.91 3.44
C VAL A 6 8.76 5.04 4.73
N GLY A 7 7.86 4.09 5.04
CA GLY A 7 7.18 4.03 6.33
C GLY A 7 7.94 3.23 7.39
N ILE A 8 8.50 2.08 7.00
CA ILE A 8 9.10 1.11 7.91
C ILE A 8 10.32 1.68 8.64
N LEU A 9 11.25 2.30 7.91
CA LEU A 9 12.50 2.76 8.49
C LEU A 9 12.27 3.93 9.48
N PRO A 10 11.48 4.97 9.15
CA PRO A 10 11.10 5.98 10.14
C PRO A 10 10.29 5.40 11.31
N GLY A 11 9.41 4.42 11.06
CA GLY A 11 8.65 3.77 12.13
C GLY A 11 9.54 3.08 13.16
N HIS A 12 10.57 2.37 12.71
CA HIS A 12 11.57 1.75 13.58
C HIS A 12 12.38 2.80 14.35
N ALA A 13 12.83 3.86 13.66
CA ALA A 13 13.58 4.94 14.28
C ALA A 13 12.77 5.67 15.37
N LEU A 14 11.49 5.95 15.11
CA LEU A 14 10.59 6.61 16.07
C LEU A 14 10.27 5.75 17.30
N MET A 15 10.19 4.43 17.13
CA MET A 15 9.95 3.49 18.23
C MET A 15 11.24 3.02 18.93
N GLY A 16 12.41 3.45 18.46
CA GLY A 16 13.70 3.03 19.02
C GLY A 16 13.98 1.53 18.85
N ALA A 17 13.36 0.88 17.86
CA ALA A 17 13.48 -0.56 17.63
C ALA A 17 14.44 -0.84 16.47
N PHE A 18 15.26 -1.88 16.61
CA PHE A 18 16.14 -2.33 15.53
C PHE A 18 15.34 -3.00 14.41
N PHE A 19 15.79 -2.81 13.17
CA PHE A 19 15.28 -3.58 12.04
C PHE A 19 15.89 -4.99 12.07
N THR A 20 15.06 -5.99 12.37
CA THR A 20 15.44 -7.39 12.61
C THR A 20 14.98 -8.34 11.49
N ALA A 21 15.33 -9.62 11.61
CA ALA A 21 14.81 -10.67 10.73
C ALA A 21 13.27 -10.74 10.74
N THR A 22 12.62 -10.58 11.90
CA THR A 22 11.15 -10.54 12.00
C THR A 22 10.57 -9.30 11.31
N SER A 23 11.31 -8.18 11.33
CA SER A 23 10.97 -6.96 10.59
C SER A 23 10.99 -7.18 9.08
N MET A 24 11.92 -7.99 8.56
CA MET A 24 11.97 -8.36 7.14
C MET A 24 10.77 -9.20 6.71
N ILE A 25 10.31 -10.12 7.57
CA ILE A 25 9.10 -10.91 7.31
C ILE A 25 7.89 -9.97 7.21
N GLY A 26 7.75 -9.02 8.15
CA GLY A 26 6.71 -8.00 8.11
C GLY A 26 6.78 -7.13 6.85
N PHE A 27 7.98 -6.74 6.43
CA PHE A 27 8.19 -6.00 5.18
C PHE A 27 7.71 -6.78 3.94
N ILE A 28 8.06 -8.07 3.83
CA ILE A 28 7.67 -8.91 2.68
C ILE A 28 6.15 -9.10 2.66
N ALA A 29 5.55 -9.37 3.83
CA ALA A 29 4.10 -9.51 3.96
C ALA A 29 3.37 -8.21 3.56
N GLY A 30 3.79 -7.06 4.11
CA GLY A 30 3.24 -5.75 3.76
C GLY A 30 3.44 -5.39 2.29
N ALA A 31 4.60 -5.71 1.71
CA ALA A 31 4.84 -5.51 0.28
C ALA A 31 3.83 -6.28 -0.58
N GLY A 32 3.49 -7.52 -0.21
CA GLY A 32 2.46 -8.31 -0.88
C GLY A 32 1.07 -7.67 -0.82
N ILE A 33 0.70 -7.07 0.32
CA ILE A 33 -0.58 -6.36 0.49
C ILE A 33 -0.64 -5.15 -0.43
N VAL A 34 0.40 -4.33 -0.45
CA VAL A 34 0.48 -3.12 -1.28
C VAL A 34 0.46 -3.46 -2.77
N ILE A 35 1.16 -4.53 -3.18
CA ILE A 35 1.14 -5.03 -4.57
C ILE A 35 -0.28 -5.44 -4.94
N ARG A 36 -0.95 -6.25 -4.11
CA ARG A 36 -2.33 -6.70 -4.35
C ARG A 36 -3.29 -5.51 -4.52
N ASN A 37 -3.20 -4.53 -3.64
CA ASN A 37 -4.04 -3.33 -3.69
C ASN A 37 -3.82 -2.54 -4.99
N SER A 38 -2.56 -2.42 -5.42
CA SER A 38 -2.20 -1.73 -6.66
C SER A 38 -2.66 -2.48 -7.91
N ILE A 39 -2.51 -3.82 -7.94
CA ILE A 39 -2.97 -4.66 -9.05
C ILE A 39 -4.48 -4.52 -9.23
N ILE A 40 -5.26 -4.67 -8.17
CA ILE A 40 -6.73 -4.60 -8.29
C ILE A 40 -7.18 -3.20 -8.69
N LEU A 41 -6.48 -2.14 -8.23
CA LEU A 41 -6.78 -0.78 -8.66
C LEU A 41 -6.55 -0.59 -10.16
N VAL A 42 -5.41 -1.06 -10.68
CA VAL A 42 -5.09 -1.00 -12.11
C VAL A 42 -6.07 -1.84 -12.94
N ASP A 43 -6.39 -3.05 -12.47
CA ASP A 43 -7.34 -3.94 -13.13
C ASP A 43 -8.73 -3.29 -13.27
N PHE A 44 -9.19 -2.62 -12.21
CA PHE A 44 -10.45 -1.86 -12.25
C PHE A 44 -10.40 -0.69 -13.25
N ILE A 45 -9.26 -0.01 -13.37
CA ILE A 45 -9.08 1.04 -14.39
C ILE A 45 -9.18 0.45 -15.79
N GLU A 46 -8.48 -0.65 -16.06
CA GLU A 46 -8.52 -1.34 -17.35
C GLU A 46 -9.93 -1.84 -17.68
N GLN A 47 -10.68 -2.34 -16.69
CA GLN A 47 -12.08 -2.71 -16.86
C GLN A 47 -12.93 -1.51 -17.30
N GLN A 48 -12.85 -0.38 -16.60
CA GLN A 48 -13.61 0.83 -16.96
C GLN A 48 -13.24 1.34 -18.37
N LEU A 49 -11.96 1.25 -18.75
CA LEU A 49 -11.50 1.61 -20.09
C LEU A 49 -12.11 0.70 -21.17
N ARG A 50 -12.19 -0.62 -20.92
CA ARG A 50 -12.84 -1.58 -21.84
C ARG A 50 -14.34 -1.33 -21.99
N GLU A 51 -14.98 -0.80 -20.97
CA GLU A 51 -16.38 -0.36 -20.99
C GLU A 51 -16.57 0.99 -21.71
N GLY A 52 -15.50 1.58 -22.27
CA GLY A 52 -15.54 2.84 -23.01
C GLY A 52 -15.44 4.10 -22.15
N THR A 53 -15.15 3.97 -20.85
CA THR A 53 -14.98 5.13 -19.96
C THR A 53 -13.72 5.91 -20.35
N PRO A 54 -13.76 7.25 -20.47
CA PRO A 54 -12.56 8.05 -20.74
C PRO A 54 -11.48 7.83 -19.67
N LEU A 55 -10.20 7.79 -20.07
CA LEU A 55 -9.06 7.49 -19.18
C LEU A 55 -9.05 8.27 -17.86
N LYS A 56 -9.29 9.59 -17.92
CA LYS A 56 -9.32 10.43 -16.73
C LYS A 56 -10.41 10.00 -15.75
N GLU A 57 -11.59 9.69 -16.26
CA GLU A 57 -12.74 9.28 -15.46
C GLU A 57 -12.57 7.87 -14.92
N ALA A 58 -12.06 6.93 -15.73
CA ALA A 58 -11.73 5.57 -15.31
C ALA A 58 -10.77 5.56 -14.10
N VAL A 59 -9.69 6.36 -14.17
CA VAL A 59 -8.70 6.48 -13.10
C VAL A 59 -9.31 7.04 -11.81
N VAL A 60 -10.13 8.09 -11.91
CA VAL A 60 -10.80 8.70 -10.74
C VAL A 60 -11.81 7.74 -10.12
N ARG A 61 -12.66 7.11 -10.95
CA ARG A 61 -13.71 6.20 -10.49
C ARG A 61 -13.12 4.97 -9.79
N ALA A 62 -12.05 4.39 -10.36
CA ALA A 62 -11.32 3.30 -9.75
C ALA A 62 -10.77 3.67 -8.37
N GLY A 63 -10.16 4.86 -8.26
CA GLY A 63 -9.63 5.38 -7.00
C GLY A 63 -10.71 5.49 -5.92
N ILE A 64 -11.88 6.04 -6.27
CA ILE A 64 -13.00 6.22 -5.33
C ILE A 64 -13.53 4.87 -4.83
N ILE A 65 -13.75 3.91 -5.73
CA ILE A 65 -14.35 2.61 -5.39
C ILE A 65 -13.39 1.78 -4.52
N ARG A 66 -12.09 1.82 -4.83
CA ARG A 66 -11.07 1.03 -4.13
C ARG A 66 -10.62 1.67 -2.81
N PHE A 67 -10.89 2.96 -2.60
CA PHE A 67 -10.48 3.68 -1.40
C PHE A 67 -10.95 3.03 -0.10
N ARG A 68 -12.26 2.73 0.02
CA ARG A 68 -12.83 2.11 1.23
C ARG A 68 -12.23 0.73 1.52
N PRO A 69 -12.19 -0.22 0.55
CA PRO A 69 -11.53 -1.50 0.75
C PRO A 69 -10.05 -1.39 1.18
N MET A 70 -9.28 -0.48 0.55
CA MET A 70 -7.86 -0.30 0.89
C MET A 70 -7.67 0.21 2.32
N LEU A 71 -8.52 1.14 2.77
CA LEU A 71 -8.50 1.60 4.16
C LEU A 71 -8.86 0.48 5.14
N LEU A 72 -9.84 -0.37 4.82
CA LEU A 72 -10.19 -1.51 5.67
C LEU A 72 -9.02 -2.48 5.81
N THR A 73 -8.29 -2.76 4.73
CA THR A 73 -7.08 -3.58 4.78
C THR A 73 -6.02 -2.96 5.67
N ALA A 74 -5.72 -1.67 5.49
CA ALA A 74 -4.74 -0.97 6.31
C ALA A 74 -5.11 -1.00 7.80
N SER A 75 -6.36 -0.70 8.12
CA SER A 75 -6.89 -0.77 9.49
C SER A 75 -6.77 -2.18 10.08
N ALA A 76 -7.11 -3.22 9.32
CA ALA A 76 -7.01 -4.60 9.78
C ALA A 76 -5.55 -4.98 10.08
N VAL A 77 -4.60 -4.58 9.22
CA VAL A 77 -3.17 -4.82 9.44
C VAL A 77 -2.68 -4.11 10.70
N VAL A 78 -3.07 -2.84 10.90
CA VAL A 78 -2.67 -2.07 12.08
C VAL A 78 -3.22 -2.68 13.37
N VAL A 79 -4.50 -3.02 13.39
CA VAL A 79 -5.15 -3.63 14.56
C VAL A 79 -4.56 -5.02 14.83
N GLY A 80 -4.40 -5.86 13.81
CA GLY A 80 -3.81 -7.19 13.97
C GLY A 80 -2.37 -7.15 14.47
N SER A 81 -1.57 -6.22 13.93
CA SER A 81 -0.16 -6.05 14.33
C SER A 81 0.00 -5.47 15.72
N SER A 82 -0.96 -4.68 16.21
CA SER A 82 -0.89 -4.12 17.57
C SER A 82 -0.86 -5.17 18.67
N VAL A 83 -1.42 -6.37 18.42
CA VAL A 83 -1.44 -7.48 19.39
C VAL A 83 -0.03 -8.00 19.68
N ILE A 84 0.84 -7.99 18.67
CA ILE A 84 2.23 -8.51 18.77
C ILE A 84 3.27 -7.40 18.97
N LEU A 85 2.84 -6.15 19.14
CA LEU A 85 3.74 -4.99 19.27
C LEU A 85 4.58 -5.04 20.55
N PHE A 86 4.04 -5.61 21.62
CA PHE A 86 4.70 -5.70 22.93
C PHE A 86 5.55 -6.96 23.11
N ASP A 87 5.54 -7.87 22.12
CA ASP A 87 6.36 -9.07 22.14
C ASP A 87 7.78 -8.74 21.66
N PRO A 88 8.84 -8.96 22.47
CA PRO A 88 10.22 -8.63 22.09
C PRO A 88 10.71 -9.33 20.81
N ILE A 89 10.17 -10.49 20.46
CA ILE A 89 10.57 -11.27 19.29
C ILE A 89 9.88 -10.70 18.04
N PHE A 90 8.59 -10.36 18.15
CA PHE A 90 7.76 -9.93 17.01
C PHE A 90 7.57 -8.42 16.90
N GLN A 91 8.09 -7.63 17.84
CA GLN A 91 7.96 -6.17 17.85
C GLN A 91 8.39 -5.55 16.51
N GLY A 92 9.54 -5.93 15.97
CA GLY A 92 10.01 -5.43 14.68
C GLY A 92 9.08 -5.76 13.50
N MET A 93 8.47 -6.95 13.51
CA MET A 93 7.43 -7.33 12.52
C MET A 93 6.20 -6.43 12.64
N ALA A 94 5.74 -6.19 13.87
CA ALA A 94 4.59 -5.34 14.15
C ALA A 94 4.81 -3.92 13.62
N ILE A 95 5.97 -3.34 13.93
CA ILE A 95 6.34 -1.98 13.49
C ILE A 95 6.43 -1.92 11.96
N SER A 96 7.08 -2.91 11.33
CA SER A 96 7.15 -3.01 9.87
C SER A 96 5.78 -3.03 9.22
N LEU A 97 4.86 -3.84 9.74
CA LEU A 97 3.51 -3.95 9.20
C LEU A 97 2.71 -2.67 9.41
N MET A 98 2.70 -2.13 10.64
CA MET A 98 1.92 -0.93 10.97
C MET A 98 2.41 0.30 10.19
N ALA A 99 3.68 0.65 10.32
CA ALA A 99 4.22 1.85 9.69
C ALA A 99 4.32 1.70 8.17
N GLY A 100 4.74 0.51 7.71
CA GLY A 100 4.85 0.21 6.29
C GLY A 100 3.51 0.24 5.57
N GLU A 101 2.46 -0.36 6.15
CA GLU A 101 1.14 -0.36 5.53
C GLU A 101 0.55 1.05 5.51
N VAL A 102 0.56 1.77 6.65
CA VAL A 102 -0.01 3.14 6.70
C VAL A 102 0.66 4.06 5.67
N ALA A 103 2.00 4.09 5.63
CA ALA A 103 2.71 4.91 4.66
C ALA A 103 2.42 4.45 3.22
N SER A 104 2.44 3.15 2.96
CA SER A 104 2.21 2.62 1.62
C SER A 104 0.79 2.86 1.15
N THR A 105 -0.23 2.70 1.98
CA THR A 105 -1.62 2.96 1.59
C THR A 105 -1.79 4.44 1.22
N LEU A 106 -1.21 5.35 2.02
CA LEU A 106 -1.29 6.79 1.76
C LEU A 106 -0.56 7.22 0.49
N LEU A 107 0.62 6.64 0.22
CA LEU A 107 1.44 6.98 -0.94
C LEU A 107 0.96 6.27 -2.21
N SER A 108 0.65 4.98 -2.15
CA SER A 108 0.26 4.20 -3.32
C SER A 108 -1.11 4.60 -3.86
N ARG A 109 -2.07 4.98 -3.00
CA ARG A 109 -3.41 5.42 -3.44
C ARG A 109 -3.36 6.64 -4.35
N THR A 110 -2.35 7.51 -4.22
CA THR A 110 -2.18 8.70 -5.07
C THR A 110 -1.19 8.42 -6.19
N LEU A 111 -0.06 7.78 -5.88
CA LEU A 111 1.01 7.56 -6.85
C LEU A 111 0.61 6.58 -7.95
N VAL A 112 -0.07 5.48 -7.62
CA VAL A 112 -0.42 4.44 -8.61
C VAL A 112 -1.38 4.97 -9.69
N PRO A 113 -2.51 5.64 -9.35
CA PRO A 113 -3.38 6.27 -10.35
C PRO A 113 -2.66 7.29 -11.24
N VAL A 114 -1.82 8.14 -10.64
CA VAL A 114 -1.10 9.20 -11.36
C VAL A 114 -0.08 8.60 -12.33
N LEU A 115 0.74 7.65 -11.87
CA LEU A 115 1.72 6.98 -12.73
C LEU A 115 1.03 6.24 -13.87
N TYR A 116 -0.07 5.54 -13.59
CA TYR A 116 -0.85 4.85 -14.62
C TYR A 116 -1.41 5.83 -15.66
N TYR A 117 -2.00 6.94 -15.22
CA TYR A 117 -2.52 7.98 -16.11
C TYR A 117 -1.43 8.57 -17.00
N MET A 118 -0.27 8.93 -16.43
CA MET A 118 0.87 9.46 -17.17
C MET A 118 1.39 8.46 -18.20
N TYR A 119 1.50 7.18 -17.81
CA TYR A 119 1.97 6.11 -18.68
C TYR A 119 1.04 5.90 -19.88
N LYS A 120 -0.27 5.75 -19.66
CA LYS A 120 -1.25 5.57 -20.75
C LYS A 120 -1.32 6.80 -21.64
N LYS A 121 -1.37 8.01 -21.06
CA LYS A 121 -1.41 9.26 -21.84
C LYS A 121 -0.20 9.41 -22.77
N ARG A 122 0.99 8.98 -22.34
CA ARG A 122 2.21 9.04 -23.16
C ARG A 122 2.22 8.05 -24.32
N ILE A 123 1.52 6.92 -24.20
CA ILE A 123 1.47 5.89 -25.25
C ILE A 123 0.35 6.19 -26.27
N THR A 124 -0.72 6.85 -25.84
CA THR A 124 -1.85 7.20 -26.72
C THR A 124 -1.63 8.50 -27.51
N ASN A 125 -0.66 9.34 -27.12
CA ASN A 125 -0.18 10.50 -27.86
C ASN A 125 0.98 10.12 -28.78
#